data_AF-A0A9X0FL65-F1
#
_entry.id   AF-A0A9X0FL65-F1
#
_cell.length_a   1.000
_cell.length_b   1.000
_cell.length_c   1.000
_cell.angle_alpha   90.00
_cell.angle_beta   90.00
_cell.angle_gamma   90.00
#
_symmetry.space_group_name_H-M   'P 1'
#
loop_
_entity.id
_entity.type
_entity.pdbx_description
1 polymer ?
#
loop_
_entity_poly.entity_id
_entity_poly.type
_entity_poly.pdbx_seq_one_letter_code
_entity_poly.pdbx_strand_id
1 'polypeptide(L)'
;MGLFSRKQPTASGTGRAPERALDSLEPLQAGQATFRARELGVGRRGKKLIPAVEVVTRDATGHFRADELGSFLGGRLGIIETLSGSPSTLFIATGAHAGTGSPAGDALAHAAKDEAGLLMPAGEEVRRLALFSTADQQRIASWLALFPRP
;
A
#
# COMPACT_ATOMS: atom_id res chain seq x y z
N MET A 1 -6.48 -16.04 61.34
CA MET A 1 -7.42 -16.56 60.33
C MET A 1 -7.50 -15.54 59.18
N GLY A 2 -6.66 -15.71 58.16
CA GLY A 2 -6.64 -14.84 56.97
C GLY A 2 -7.33 -15.55 55.81
N LEU A 3 -8.45 -15.00 55.35
CA LEU A 3 -9.23 -15.50 54.21
C LEU A 3 -8.52 -15.10 52.91
N PHE A 4 -7.82 -16.04 52.28
CA PHE A 4 -7.33 -15.89 50.92
C PHE A 4 -8.50 -16.10 49.93
N SER A 5 -9.14 -15.02 49.53
CA SER A 5 -10.04 -15.02 48.36
C SER A 5 -9.20 -15.14 47.08
N ARG A 6 -9.15 -16.36 46.52
CA ARG A 6 -8.67 -16.62 45.15
C ARG A 6 -9.48 -15.77 44.17
N LYS A 7 -8.83 -14.82 43.49
CA LYS A 7 -9.39 -14.18 42.30
C LYS A 7 -9.41 -15.22 41.17
N GLN A 8 -10.62 -15.62 40.76
CA GLN A 8 -10.87 -16.29 39.49
C GLN A 8 -10.36 -15.40 38.33
N PRO A 9 -9.58 -15.93 37.38
CA PRO A 9 -9.41 -15.24 36.11
C PRO A 9 -10.74 -15.37 35.34
N THR A 10 -11.50 -14.29 35.31
CA THR A 10 -12.59 -14.13 34.33
C THR A 10 -11.98 -14.19 32.95
N ALA A 11 -12.27 -15.26 32.23
CA ALA A 11 -12.00 -15.39 30.82
C ALA A 11 -12.65 -14.21 30.07
N SER A 12 -11.84 -13.25 29.62
CA SER A 12 -12.24 -12.28 28.61
C SER A 12 -12.29 -12.98 27.25
N GLY A 13 -13.27 -13.87 27.09
CA GLY A 13 -13.56 -14.57 25.85
C GLY A 13 -14.57 -13.80 25.01
N THR A 14 -14.28 -12.56 24.64
CA THR A 14 -14.84 -11.99 23.42
C THR A 14 -13.96 -12.48 22.29
N GLY A 15 -14.47 -13.44 21.53
CA GLY A 15 -13.80 -13.96 20.34
C GLY A 15 -13.57 -12.86 19.30
N ARG A 16 -12.46 -12.14 19.43
CA ARG A 16 -11.73 -11.66 18.25
C ARG A 16 -11.10 -12.92 17.67
N ALA A 17 -11.60 -13.35 16.51
CA ALA A 17 -10.76 -14.13 15.60
C ALA A 17 -9.36 -13.47 15.59
N PRO A 18 -8.26 -14.23 15.62
CA PRO A 18 -6.94 -13.62 15.67
C PRO A 18 -6.86 -12.61 14.53
N GLU A 19 -6.89 -11.31 14.88
CA GLU A 19 -6.58 -10.25 13.94
C GLU A 19 -5.20 -10.63 13.44
N ARG A 20 -5.11 -11.13 12.20
CA ARG A 20 -3.82 -11.29 11.55
C ARG A 20 -3.20 -9.92 11.61
N ALA A 21 -2.15 -9.77 12.42
CA ALA A 21 -1.37 -8.55 12.44
C ALA A 21 -1.03 -8.26 10.98
N LEU A 22 -1.30 -7.03 10.53
CA LEU A 22 -1.19 -6.70 9.11
C LEU A 22 0.20 -7.08 8.57
N ASP A 23 1.22 -6.88 9.39
CA ASP A 23 2.63 -7.21 9.14
C ASP A 23 2.91 -8.72 8.97
N SER A 24 2.00 -9.60 9.39
CA SER A 24 2.11 -11.05 9.23
C SER A 24 1.48 -11.57 7.94
N LEU A 25 0.93 -10.70 7.08
CA LEU A 25 0.46 -11.12 5.77
C LEU A 25 1.64 -11.41 4.85
N GLU A 26 1.53 -12.52 4.11
CA GLU A 26 2.54 -12.90 3.12
C GLU A 26 2.73 -11.78 2.09
N PRO A 27 3.98 -11.38 1.79
CA PRO A 27 4.25 -10.40 0.76
C PRO A 27 3.73 -10.86 -0.61
N LEU A 28 3.13 -9.93 -1.36
CA LEU A 28 2.70 -10.16 -2.73
C LEU A 28 3.79 -9.71 -3.70
N GLN A 29 4.16 -10.59 -4.64
CA GLN A 29 4.97 -10.19 -5.80
C GLN A 29 4.05 -9.85 -6.98
N ALA A 30 4.22 -8.64 -7.53
CA ALA A 30 3.49 -8.19 -8.72
C ALA A 30 4.43 -7.36 -9.60
N GLY A 31 4.53 -7.72 -10.88
CA GLY A 31 5.56 -7.17 -11.77
C GLY A 31 6.98 -7.28 -11.19
N GLN A 32 7.66 -6.13 -11.09
CA GLN A 32 9.04 -5.99 -10.58
C GLN A 32 9.08 -5.46 -9.14
N ALA A 33 7.95 -5.50 -8.43
CA ALA A 33 7.81 -4.95 -7.10
C ALA A 33 7.26 -5.98 -6.10
N THR A 34 7.71 -5.86 -4.87
CA THR A 34 7.19 -6.59 -3.72
C THR A 34 6.29 -5.68 -2.90
N PHE A 35 5.08 -6.13 -2.65
CA PHE A 35 4.09 -5.45 -1.82
C PHE A 35 4.05 -6.13 -0.45
N ARG A 36 4.21 -5.33 0.60
CA ARG A 36 4.17 -5.80 1.99
C ARG A 36 3.16 -4.98 2.76
N ALA A 37 2.35 -5.67 3.54
CA ALA A 37 1.42 -5.02 4.41
C ALA A 37 2.19 -4.41 5.59
N ARG A 38 1.82 -3.18 5.95
CA ARG A 38 2.37 -2.44 7.09
C ARG A 38 1.30 -1.72 7.89
N GLU A 39 1.46 -1.67 9.21
CA GLU A 39 0.73 -0.72 10.04
C GLU A 39 1.62 0.49 10.35
N LEU A 40 1.24 1.68 9.86
CA LEU A 40 2.05 2.89 9.98
C LEU A 40 1.38 3.97 10.82
N GLY A 41 2.17 4.59 11.70
CA GLY A 41 1.75 5.75 12.47
C GLY A 41 1.74 7.02 11.63
N VAL A 42 0.57 7.64 11.47
CA VAL A 42 0.37 8.91 10.77
C VAL A 42 -0.16 10.01 11.70
N GLY A 43 -0.07 11.25 11.22
CA GLY A 43 -0.49 12.44 11.96
C GLY A 43 0.53 12.91 13.01
N ARG A 44 0.14 13.90 13.82
CA ARG A 44 1.03 14.53 14.80
C ARG A 44 1.52 13.49 15.82
N ARG A 45 2.83 13.20 15.79
CA ARG A 45 3.51 12.18 16.62
C ARG A 45 3.11 10.72 16.34
N GLY A 46 2.56 10.42 15.17
CA GLY A 46 2.25 9.03 14.77
C GLY A 46 1.19 8.33 15.62
N LYS A 47 0.31 9.09 16.29
CA LYS A 47 -0.70 8.55 17.22
C LYS A 47 -1.78 7.72 16.56
N LYS A 48 -2.02 7.90 15.27
CA LYS A 48 -3.03 7.13 14.52
C LYS A 48 -2.32 6.10 13.67
N LEU A 49 -2.56 4.83 13.96
CA LEU A 49 -2.09 3.75 13.10
C LEU A 49 -3.06 3.59 11.92
N ILE A 50 -2.52 3.41 10.72
CA ILE A 50 -3.29 3.12 9.52
C ILE A 50 -2.71 1.91 8.78
N PRO A 51 -3.55 1.13 8.09
CA PRO A 51 -3.09 0.15 7.13
C PRO A 51 -2.40 0.86 5.95
N ALA A 52 -1.20 0.41 5.65
CA ALA A 52 -0.37 0.90 4.56
C ALA A 52 0.24 -0.27 3.79
N VAL A 53 0.77 0.06 2.62
CA VAL A 53 1.44 -0.87 1.73
C VAL A 53 2.84 -0.36 1.49
N GLU A 54 3.83 -1.13 1.94
CA GLU A 54 5.21 -0.94 1.53
C GLU A 54 5.41 -1.58 0.16
N VAL A 55 5.83 -0.77 -0.80
CA VAL A 55 6.21 -1.21 -2.14
C VAL A 55 7.72 -1.12 -2.25
N VAL A 56 8.35 -2.27 -2.46
CA VAL A 56 9.80 -2.41 -2.60
C VAL A 56 10.12 -2.79 -4.03
N THR A 57 11.01 -2.05 -4.66
CA THR A 57 11.67 -2.43 -5.91
C THR A 57 13.16 -2.63 -5.65
N ARG A 58 13.93 -2.96 -6.68
CA ARG A 58 15.40 -2.99 -6.59
C ARG A 58 15.98 -1.63 -6.17
N ASP A 59 15.36 -0.54 -6.63
CA ASP A 59 15.96 0.80 -6.60
C ASP A 59 15.33 1.73 -5.55
N ALA A 60 14.11 1.43 -5.08
CA ALA A 60 13.36 2.31 -4.18
C ALA A 60 12.39 1.58 -3.27
N THR A 61 12.02 2.23 -2.16
CA THR A 61 10.97 1.77 -1.25
C THR A 61 10.04 2.94 -0.91
N GLY A 62 8.74 2.73 -1.00
CA GLY A 62 7.73 3.74 -0.66
C GLY A 62 6.56 3.14 0.10
N HIS A 63 5.86 3.97 0.88
CA HIS A 63 4.67 3.56 1.62
C HIS A 63 3.43 4.25 1.06
N PHE A 64 2.41 3.49 0.70
CA PHE A 64 1.12 4.02 0.22
C PHE A 64 0.03 3.72 1.24
N ARG A 65 -0.99 4.57 1.34
CA ARG A 65 -2.18 4.23 2.14
C ARG A 65 -2.95 3.12 1.44
N ALA A 66 -3.39 2.11 2.20
CA ALA A 66 -4.06 0.95 1.61
C ALA A 66 -5.42 1.31 0.99
N ASP A 67 -6.14 2.28 1.56
CA ASP A 67 -7.44 2.77 1.06
C ASP A 67 -7.30 3.58 -0.24
N GLU A 68 -6.24 4.39 -0.36
CA GLU A 68 -5.91 5.11 -1.59
C GLU A 68 -5.50 4.15 -2.69
N LEU A 69 -4.65 3.16 -2.39
CA LEU A 69 -4.30 2.11 -3.35
C LEU A 69 -5.53 1.32 -3.80
N GLY A 70 -6.41 0.95 -2.88
CA GLY A 70 -7.68 0.29 -3.22
C GLY A 70 -8.61 1.18 -4.06
N SER A 71 -8.63 2.50 -3.80
CA SER A 71 -9.42 3.46 -4.58
C SER A 71 -8.85 3.67 -5.98
N PHE A 72 -7.53 3.70 -6.13
CA PHE A 72 -6.83 3.73 -7.41
C PHE A 72 -7.15 2.49 -8.25
N LEU A 73 -6.98 1.30 -7.68
CA LEU A 73 -7.27 0.03 -8.37
C LEU A 73 -8.76 -0.12 -8.73
N GLY A 74 -9.64 0.51 -7.95
CA GLY A 74 -11.07 0.60 -8.26
C GLY A 74 -11.45 1.71 -9.24
N GLY A 75 -10.49 2.42 -9.84
CA GLY A 75 -10.72 3.48 -10.82
C GLY A 75 -11.28 4.79 -10.26
N ARG A 76 -11.28 4.95 -8.93
CA ARG A 76 -11.76 6.18 -8.25
C ARG A 76 -10.69 7.26 -8.14
N LEU A 77 -9.41 6.87 -8.20
CA LEU A 77 -8.26 7.76 -8.24
C LEU A 77 -7.43 7.47 -9.49
N GLY A 78 -6.96 8.52 -10.16
CA GLY A 78 -6.11 8.38 -11.35
C GLY A 78 -4.62 8.26 -11.05
N ILE A 79 -4.19 8.84 -9.93
CA ILE A 79 -2.81 8.89 -9.45
C ILE A 79 -2.85 8.83 -7.93
N ILE A 80 -1.88 8.15 -7.33
CA ILE A 80 -1.62 8.18 -5.89
C ILE A 80 -0.13 8.38 -5.63
N GLU A 81 0.20 8.93 -4.46
CA GLU A 81 1.56 9.20 -4.03
C GLU A 81 1.88 8.50 -2.71
N THR A 82 3.16 8.33 -2.44
CA THR A 82 3.63 7.81 -1.15
C THR A 82 3.31 8.77 -0.01
N LEU A 83 3.06 8.21 1.18
CA LEU A 83 2.90 8.91 2.45
C LEU A 83 4.10 9.81 2.77
N SER A 84 3.83 10.94 3.44
CA SER A 84 4.88 11.78 4.02
C SER A 84 5.75 10.98 5.00
N GLY A 85 7.07 11.02 4.81
CA GLY A 85 8.02 10.23 5.60
C GLY A 85 8.36 8.85 5.00
N SER A 86 7.81 8.50 3.83
CA SER A 86 8.25 7.33 3.07
C SER A 86 9.74 7.44 2.70
N PRO A 87 10.49 6.31 2.59
CA PRO A 87 11.91 6.34 2.24
C PRO A 87 12.19 6.96 0.86
N SER A 88 11.25 6.84 -0.08
CA SER A 88 11.32 7.44 -1.40
C SER A 88 9.96 8.03 -1.77
N THR A 89 9.97 9.16 -2.47
CA THR A 89 8.77 9.73 -3.09
C THR A 89 8.46 8.94 -4.35
N LEU A 90 7.37 8.18 -4.34
CA LEU A 90 6.91 7.39 -5.49
C LEU A 90 5.46 7.76 -5.83
N PHE A 91 5.11 7.54 -7.09
CA PHE A 91 3.75 7.71 -7.59
C PHE A 91 3.28 6.43 -8.26
N ILE A 92 1.99 6.13 -8.21
CA ILE A 92 1.36 5.13 -9.06
C ILE A 92 0.33 5.84 -9.93
N ALA A 93 0.43 5.66 -11.23
CA ALA A 93 -0.45 6.27 -12.23
C ALA A 93 -0.74 5.29 -13.36
N THR A 94 -1.88 5.45 -14.03
CA THR A 94 -2.14 4.76 -15.32
C THR A 94 -1.78 5.68 -16.49
N GLY A 95 -1.51 5.09 -17.65
CA GLY A 95 -1.26 5.85 -18.89
C GLY A 95 -2.41 6.81 -19.25
N ALA A 96 -3.64 6.49 -18.86
CA ALA A 96 -4.79 7.36 -19.06
C ALA A 96 -4.76 8.66 -18.22
N HIS A 97 -4.03 8.68 -17.11
CA HIS A 97 -3.99 9.81 -16.17
C HIS A 97 -2.64 10.53 -16.17
N ALA A 98 -1.61 9.93 -16.76
CA ALA A 98 -0.36 10.60 -17.04
C ALA A 98 -0.56 11.51 -18.26
N GLY A 99 -0.63 12.82 -18.03
CA GLY A 99 -0.94 13.80 -19.07
C GLY A 99 0.04 13.72 -20.24
N THR A 100 -0.47 13.82 -21.47
CA THR A 100 0.36 13.85 -22.68
C THR A 100 1.37 15.00 -22.62
N GLY A 101 2.65 14.72 -22.88
CA GLY A 101 3.72 15.71 -22.81
C GLY A 101 4.17 16.08 -21.39
N SER A 102 3.74 15.30 -20.38
CA SER A 102 4.29 15.38 -19.03
C SER A 102 5.38 14.31 -18.82
N PRO A 103 6.35 14.51 -17.90
CA PRO A 103 7.37 13.50 -17.60
C PRO A 103 6.79 12.13 -17.23
N ALA A 104 5.65 12.09 -16.53
CA ALA A 104 4.94 10.86 -16.21
C ALA A 104 4.30 10.21 -17.45
N GLY A 105 3.77 11.04 -18.38
CA GLY A 105 3.23 10.59 -19.66
C GLY A 105 4.32 9.97 -20.53
N ASP A 106 5.48 10.60 -20.59
CA ASP A 106 6.64 10.10 -21.33
C ASP A 106 7.15 8.77 -20.74
N ALA A 107 7.23 8.67 -19.41
CA ALA A 107 7.60 7.44 -18.71
C ALA A 107 6.62 6.27 -18.95
N LEU A 108 5.37 6.58 -19.34
CA LEU A 108 4.30 5.61 -19.61
C LEU A 108 3.89 5.52 -21.08
N ALA A 109 4.62 6.17 -22.00
CA ALA A 109 4.24 6.26 -23.41
C ALA A 109 4.07 4.90 -24.11
N HIS A 110 4.74 3.86 -23.62
CA HIS A 110 4.67 2.49 -24.13
C HIS A 110 3.81 1.54 -23.29
N ALA A 111 3.20 2.02 -22.20
CA ALA A 111 2.27 1.24 -21.40
C ALA A 111 0.90 1.18 -22.09
N ALA A 112 0.20 0.06 -21.94
CA ALA A 112 -1.20 0.03 -22.31
C ALA A 112 -2.01 0.98 -21.42
N LYS A 113 -3.14 1.47 -21.93
CA LYS A 113 -3.95 2.50 -21.26
C LYS A 113 -4.40 2.10 -19.84
N ASP A 114 -4.63 0.81 -19.65
CA ASP A 114 -5.09 0.15 -18.43
C ASP A 114 -3.96 -0.40 -17.55
N GLU A 115 -2.70 -0.25 -17.96
CA GLU A 115 -1.55 -0.59 -17.13
C GLU A 115 -1.22 0.56 -16.16
N ALA A 116 -0.86 0.17 -14.94
CA ALA A 116 -0.41 1.09 -13.91
C ALA A 116 1.11 1.05 -13.81
N GLY A 117 1.76 2.21 -13.79
CA GLY A 117 3.19 2.31 -13.56
C GLY A 117 3.51 2.82 -12.16
N LEU A 118 4.54 2.23 -11.55
CA LEU A 118 5.22 2.81 -10.39
C LEU A 118 6.31 3.75 -10.89
N LEU A 119 6.23 5.00 -10.48
CA LEU A 119 7.04 6.10 -10.98
C LEU A 119 7.87 6.72 -9.85
N MET A 120 9.07 7.18 -10.17
CA MET A 120 9.97 7.87 -9.25
C MET A 120 10.50 9.14 -9.91
N PRO A 121 10.40 10.32 -9.27
CA PRO A 121 11.06 11.52 -9.74
C PRO A 121 12.58 11.34 -9.83
N ALA A 122 13.18 11.85 -10.89
CA ALA A 122 14.61 11.82 -11.16
C ALA A 122 15.06 13.17 -11.73
N GLY A 123 15.13 14.20 -10.86
CA GLY A 123 15.36 15.58 -11.30
C GLY A 123 14.12 16.15 -11.99
N GLU A 124 14.28 16.62 -13.23
CA GLU A 124 13.16 17.09 -14.07
C GLU A 124 12.43 15.94 -14.80
N GLU A 125 12.99 14.74 -14.75
CA GLU A 125 12.42 13.54 -15.38
C GLU A 125 11.67 12.66 -14.37
N VAL A 126 10.89 11.71 -14.90
CA VAL A 126 10.25 10.66 -14.13
C VAL A 126 10.69 9.31 -14.67
N ARG A 127 11.19 8.45 -13.79
CA ARG A 127 11.59 7.08 -14.12
C ARG A 127 10.49 6.11 -13.77
N ARG A 128 10.12 5.24 -14.70
CA ARG A 128 9.27 4.07 -14.43
C ARG A 128 10.09 2.96 -13.77
N LEU A 129 9.70 2.58 -12.54
CA LEU A 129 10.33 1.51 -11.77
C LEU A 129 9.69 0.14 -11.99
N ALA A 130 8.38 0.11 -12.19
CA ALA A 130 7.63 -1.11 -12.45
C ALA A 130 6.38 -0.79 -13.29
N LEU A 131 5.88 -1.80 -13.99
CA LEU A 131 4.61 -1.76 -14.71
C LEU A 131 3.76 -2.93 -14.22
N PHE A 132 2.48 -2.66 -14.00
CA PHE A 132 1.51 -3.61 -13.47
C PHE A 132 0.42 -3.82 -14.52
N SER A 133 0.36 -5.05 -15.04
CA SER A 133 -0.73 -5.50 -15.89
C SER A 133 -2.07 -5.43 -15.16
N THR A 134 -3.18 -5.52 -15.87
CA THR A 134 -4.51 -5.64 -15.24
C THR A 134 -4.61 -6.87 -14.33
N ALA A 135 -3.94 -7.97 -14.68
CA ALA A 135 -3.85 -9.15 -13.83
C ALA A 135 -3.04 -8.89 -12.54
N ASP A 136 -1.93 -8.13 -12.61
CA ASP A 136 -1.22 -7.66 -11.40
C ASP A 136 -2.12 -6.82 -10.51
N GLN A 137 -2.83 -5.86 -11.09
CA GLN A 137 -3.72 -4.96 -10.38
C GLN A 137 -4.86 -5.73 -9.68
N GLN A 138 -5.45 -6.73 -10.35
CA GLN A 138 -6.44 -7.62 -9.74
C GLN A 138 -5.88 -8.44 -8.58
N ARG A 139 -4.64 -8.94 -8.70
CA ARG A 139 -3.97 -9.65 -7.59
C ARG A 139 -3.71 -8.73 -6.40
N ILE A 140 -3.26 -7.50 -6.66
CA ILE A 140 -3.04 -6.49 -5.61
C ILE A 140 -4.37 -6.14 -4.93
N ALA A 141 -5.44 -5.92 -5.69
CA ALA A 141 -6.77 -5.64 -5.15
C ALA A 141 -7.29 -6.81 -4.29
N SER A 142 -7.11 -8.04 -4.75
CA SER A 142 -7.50 -9.25 -4.00
C SER A 142 -6.70 -9.41 -2.70
N TRP A 143 -5.40 -9.08 -2.73
CA TRP A 143 -4.54 -9.10 -1.55
C TRP A 143 -4.91 -7.99 -0.55
N LEU A 144 -5.21 -6.78 -1.03
CA LEU A 144 -5.70 -5.68 -0.21
C LEU A 144 -7.02 -6.01 0.50
N ALA A 145 -7.87 -6.85 -0.10
CA ALA A 145 -9.12 -7.28 0.52
C ALA A 145 -8.90 -8.10 1.82
N LEU A 146 -7.68 -8.57 2.07
CA LEU A 146 -7.29 -9.25 3.32
C LEU A 146 -7.01 -8.28 4.47
N PHE A 147 -6.92 -6.98 4.19
CA PHE A 147 -6.62 -5.96 5.20
C PHE A 147 -7.88 -5.74 6.07
N PRO A 148 -7.72 -5.46 7.38
CA PRO A 148 -8.83 -5.09 8.23
C PRO A 148 -9.48 -3.83 7.69
N ARG A 149 -10.81 -3.85 7.62
CA ARG A 149 -11.59 -2.68 7.21
C ARG A 149 -11.62 -1.68 8.36
N PRO A 150 -11.51 -0.37 8.08
CA PRO A 150 -11.65 0.67 9.10
C PRO A 150 -13.04 0.69 9.73
#